data_AF-A0A1E7X1D3-F1
#
_entry.id   AF-A0A1E7X1D3-F1
#
_cell.length_a   1.000
_cell.length_b   1.000
_cell.length_c   1.000
_cell.angle_alpha   90.00
_cell.angle_beta   90.00
_cell.angle_gamma   90.00
#
_symmetry.space_group_name_H-M   'P 1'
#
loop_
_entity.id
_entity.type
_entity.pdbx_description
1 polymer ?
#
loop_
_entity_poly.entity_id
_entity_poly.type
_entity_poly.pdbx_seq_one_letter_code
_entity_poly.pdbx_strand_id
1 'polypeptide(L)'
;MRHSRARRAGGFTYVSLIIMVAIIGLVAAASLKLGATVQRSRAEQQLLVIGAAFSDALQSYADATPAGQPPQPPSLKDLLRDPRFPTPRRHLRKIFVDPMTGKAEWGIVYLGGTTGVMAVYSLSQARPVKIGNFPARFQSLAGKQKISEWRFVASGPGTPGTQGANAGAAPPDGTSALAPGGQSQQGLPMPGAEPRPQPAPGPNPQPEAGPGPGPGPGPEPGPETQPVQPPAGAEPEPEPEPEPEPEPTPEPVPAPSSVPAPRRAAAPQT
;
A
#
# COMPACT_ATOMS: atom_id res chain seq x y z
N MET A 1 -17.29 64.19 64.53
CA MET A 1 -17.21 64.16 63.05
C MET A 1 -16.78 62.76 62.64
N ARG A 2 -17.55 62.09 61.76
CA ARG A 2 -17.34 60.67 61.41
C ARG A 2 -16.28 60.58 60.30
N HIS A 3 -15.20 59.85 60.54
CA HIS A 3 -14.22 59.55 59.49
C HIS A 3 -14.71 58.38 58.65
N SER A 4 -15.18 58.67 57.44
CA SER A 4 -15.51 57.67 56.42
C SER A 4 -14.22 57.09 55.86
N ARG A 5 -13.89 55.84 56.22
CA ARG A 5 -12.79 55.10 55.58
C ARG A 5 -13.23 54.64 54.20
N ALA A 6 -12.60 55.18 53.16
CA ALA A 6 -12.76 54.71 51.79
C ALA A 6 -12.25 53.27 51.68
N ARG A 7 -13.13 52.33 51.36
CA ARG A 7 -12.74 50.97 50.98
C ARG A 7 -12.09 51.03 49.60
N ARG A 8 -10.75 50.96 49.55
CA ARG A 8 -10.02 50.63 48.32
C ARG A 8 -10.18 49.14 48.08
N ALA A 9 -11.22 48.77 47.33
CA ALA A 9 -11.35 47.46 46.71
C ALA A 9 -11.35 47.67 45.20
N GLY A 10 -10.61 46.84 44.44
CA GLY A 10 -10.91 46.66 43.02
C GLY A 10 -9.76 46.52 42.01
N GLY A 11 -8.48 46.61 42.40
CA GLY A 11 -7.37 46.54 41.41
C GLY A 11 -6.81 45.14 41.16
N PHE A 12 -6.59 44.37 42.23
CA PHE A 12 -5.83 43.11 42.15
C PHE A 12 -6.58 41.99 41.42
N THR A 13 -7.90 41.88 41.63
CA THR A 13 -8.71 40.82 41.01
C THR A 13 -8.73 40.92 39.48
N TYR A 14 -8.76 42.14 38.94
CA TYR A 14 -8.71 42.37 37.50
C TYR A 14 -7.35 42.00 36.91
N VAL A 15 -6.25 42.36 37.60
CA VAL A 15 -4.89 41.95 37.21
C VAL A 15 -4.74 40.43 37.25
N SER A 16 -5.22 39.76 38.30
CA SER A 16 -5.21 38.30 38.39
C SER A 16 -6.02 37.64 37.26
N LEU A 17 -7.15 38.23 36.86
CA LEU A 17 -8.00 37.72 35.78
C LEU A 17 -7.33 37.87 34.41
N ILE A 18 -6.71 39.03 34.12
CA ILE A 18 -5.92 39.21 32.89
C ILE A 18 -4.76 38.22 32.84
N ILE A 19 -4.03 38.04 33.95
CA ILE A 19 -2.93 37.08 34.03
C ILE A 19 -3.44 35.66 33.79
N MET A 20 -4.58 35.28 34.39
CA MET A 20 -5.16 33.95 34.19
C MET A 20 -5.57 33.72 32.72
N VAL A 21 -6.22 34.70 32.08
CA VAL A 21 -6.57 34.62 30.65
C VAL A 21 -5.32 34.55 29.79
N ALA A 22 -4.27 35.32 30.11
CA ALA A 22 -2.99 35.28 29.41
C ALA A 22 -2.31 33.90 29.54
N ILE A 23 -2.34 33.28 30.73
CA ILE A 23 -1.81 31.92 30.96
C ILE A 23 -2.62 30.89 30.16
N ILE A 24 -3.95 30.95 30.19
CA ILE A 24 -4.81 30.04 29.41
C ILE A 24 -4.51 30.17 27.91
N GLY A 25 -4.39 31.41 27.41
CA GLY A 25 -4.03 31.68 26.01
C GLY A 25 -2.66 31.10 25.63
N LEU A 26 -1.66 31.22 26.51
CA LEU A 26 -0.32 30.68 26.29
C LEU A 26 -0.31 29.15 26.26
N VAL A 27 -1.02 28.49 27.19
CA VAL A 27 -1.13 27.03 27.24
C VAL A 27 -1.86 26.48 26.01
N ALA A 28 -2.95 27.13 25.57
CA ALA A 28 -3.67 26.75 24.36
C ALA A 28 -2.80 26.85 23.11
N ALA A 29 -2.03 27.94 22.95
CA ALA A 29 -1.14 28.15 21.81
C ALA A 29 0.00 27.11 21.73
N ALA A 30 0.51 26.65 22.88
CA ALA A 30 1.55 25.61 22.92
C ALA A 30 1.05 24.25 22.43
N SER A 31 -0.23 23.93 22.66
CA SER A 31 -0.82 22.62 22.35
C SER A 31 -0.97 22.36 20.84
N LEU A 32 -1.16 23.42 20.03
CA LEU A 32 -1.39 23.30 18.59
C LEU A 32 -0.16 22.82 17.79
N LYS A 33 1.05 23.05 18.28
CA LYS A 33 2.28 22.81 17.52
C LYS A 33 2.66 21.32 17.38
N LEU A 34 2.05 20.43 18.17
CA LEU A 34 2.36 18.99 18.15
C LEU A 34 1.60 18.20 17.06
N GLY A 35 0.63 18.82 16.37
CA GLY A 35 -0.28 18.10 15.47
C GLY A 35 0.39 17.50 14.22
N ALA A 36 1.35 18.21 13.61
CA ALA A 36 1.91 17.81 12.32
C ALA A 36 2.70 16.49 12.38
N THR A 37 3.51 16.28 13.42
CA THR A 37 4.29 15.05 13.61
C THR A 37 3.39 13.86 13.89
N VAL A 38 2.38 14.05 14.73
CA VAL A 38 1.39 13.01 15.05
C VAL A 38 0.60 12.61 13.81
N GLN A 39 0.15 13.60 13.02
CA GLN A 39 -0.57 13.35 11.78
C GLN A 39 0.26 12.54 10.78
N ARG A 40 1.55 12.89 10.62
CA ARG A 40 2.46 12.16 9.76
C ARG A 40 2.68 10.71 10.21
N SER A 41 2.87 10.50 11.52
CA SER A 41 2.98 9.14 12.07
C SER A 41 1.72 8.32 11.82
N ARG A 42 0.53 8.92 11.91
CA ARG A 42 -0.74 8.23 11.60
C ARG A 42 -0.86 7.91 10.12
N ALA A 43 -0.48 8.82 9.24
CA ALA A 43 -0.46 8.59 7.79
C ALA A 43 0.50 7.45 7.42
N GLU A 44 1.68 7.37 8.04
CA GLU A 44 2.62 6.25 7.85
C GLU A 44 2.06 4.92 8.36
N GLN A 45 1.37 4.91 9.50
CA GLN A 45 0.70 3.70 9.99
C GLN A 45 -0.39 3.23 9.01
N GLN A 46 -1.21 4.15 8.51
CA GLN A 46 -2.21 3.85 7.48
C GLN A 46 -1.55 3.34 6.20
N LEU A 47 -0.41 3.90 5.79
CA LEU A 47 0.36 3.44 4.64
C LEU A 47 0.79 1.99 4.81
N LEU A 48 1.23 1.58 6.01
CA LEU A 48 1.58 0.18 6.27
C LEU A 48 0.38 -0.76 6.24
N VAL A 49 -0.79 -0.31 6.70
CA VAL A 49 -2.03 -1.09 6.63
C VAL A 49 -2.47 -1.27 5.17
N ILE A 50 -2.43 -0.20 4.37
CA ILE A 50 -2.74 -0.24 2.94
C ILE A 50 -1.70 -1.09 2.20
N GLY A 51 -0.43 -0.94 2.53
CA GLY A 51 0.67 -1.76 2.00
C GLY A 51 0.50 -3.24 2.31
N ALA A 52 -0.02 -3.60 3.49
CA ALA A 52 -0.40 -4.98 3.82
C ALA A 52 -1.51 -5.47 2.89
N ALA A 53 -2.57 -4.68 2.68
CA ALA A 53 -3.66 -5.05 1.78
C ALA A 53 -3.18 -5.25 0.33
N PHE A 54 -2.23 -4.44 -0.15
CA PHE A 54 -1.61 -4.67 -1.46
C PHE A 54 -0.75 -5.94 -1.49
N SER A 55 0.05 -6.17 -0.45
CA SER A 55 0.88 -7.38 -0.34
C SER A 55 0.03 -8.65 -0.32
N ASP A 56 -1.07 -8.62 0.42
CA ASP A 56 -2.05 -9.71 0.52
C ASP A 56 -2.79 -9.93 -0.81
N ALA A 57 -3.13 -8.85 -1.52
CA ALA A 57 -3.77 -8.94 -2.84
C ALA A 57 -2.82 -9.54 -3.89
N LEU A 58 -1.55 -9.12 -3.91
CA LEU A 58 -0.53 -9.69 -4.80
C LEU A 58 -0.30 -11.17 -4.49
N GLN A 59 -0.23 -11.53 -3.21
CA GLN A 59 -0.10 -12.92 -2.80
C GLN A 59 -1.32 -13.74 -3.22
N SER A 60 -2.53 -13.25 -2.95
CA SER A 60 -3.78 -13.92 -3.32
C SER A 60 -3.91 -14.11 -4.84
N TYR A 61 -3.42 -13.17 -5.64
CA TYR A 61 -3.36 -13.29 -7.09
C TYR A 61 -2.36 -14.38 -7.53
N ALA A 62 -1.18 -14.41 -6.92
CA ALA A 62 -0.19 -15.44 -7.18
C ALA A 62 -0.71 -16.84 -6.80
N ASP A 63 -1.36 -16.98 -5.64
CA ASP A 63 -1.92 -18.25 -5.16
C ASP A 63 -3.10 -18.73 -6.02
N ALA A 64 -3.85 -17.82 -6.63
CA ALA A 64 -4.93 -18.14 -7.56
C ALA A 64 -4.42 -18.49 -8.97
N THR A 65 -3.13 -18.26 -9.26
CA THR A 65 -2.57 -18.48 -10.60
C THR A 65 -2.33 -19.98 -10.84
N PRO A 66 -2.93 -20.58 -11.90
CA PRO A 66 -2.63 -21.96 -12.27
C PRO A 66 -1.17 -22.12 -12.73
N ALA A 67 -0.62 -23.32 -12.54
CA ALA A 67 0.75 -23.64 -12.98
C ALA A 67 0.92 -23.36 -14.48
N GLY A 68 2.02 -22.68 -14.84
CA GLY A 68 2.35 -22.30 -16.22
C GLY A 68 1.96 -20.88 -16.63
N GLN A 69 1.25 -20.12 -15.78
CA GLN A 69 0.98 -18.69 -15.98
C GLN A 69 1.85 -17.81 -15.06
N PRO A 70 2.11 -16.54 -15.43
CA PRO A 70 2.89 -15.64 -14.59
C PRO A 70 2.13 -15.33 -13.27
N PRO A 71 2.76 -15.51 -12.10
CA PRO A 71 2.09 -15.29 -10.81
C PRO A 71 1.88 -13.81 -10.47
N GLN A 72 2.52 -12.89 -11.19
CA GLN A 72 2.33 -11.45 -11.00
C GLN A 72 1.21 -10.92 -11.91
N PRO A 73 0.34 -10.04 -11.40
CA PRO A 73 -0.68 -9.40 -12.23
C PRO A 73 -0.02 -8.41 -13.21
N PRO A 74 -0.55 -8.25 -14.45
CA PRO A 74 -0.01 -7.28 -15.40
C PRO A 74 -0.15 -5.83 -14.90
N SER A 75 -1.26 -5.51 -14.23
CA SER A 75 -1.55 -4.18 -13.71
C SER A 75 -2.25 -4.22 -12.35
N LEU A 76 -2.28 -3.07 -11.64
CA LEU A 76 -3.06 -2.94 -10.40
C LEU A 76 -4.57 -3.11 -10.61
N LYS A 77 -5.08 -2.86 -11.82
CA LYS A 77 -6.50 -3.04 -12.15
C LYS A 77 -6.89 -4.52 -12.10
N ASP A 78 -5.96 -5.41 -12.44
CA ASP A 78 -6.21 -6.87 -12.41
C ASP A 78 -6.33 -7.41 -10.98
N LEU A 79 -5.84 -6.67 -9.97
CA LEU A 79 -6.10 -6.99 -8.56
C LEU A 79 -7.55 -6.73 -8.16
N LEU A 80 -8.23 -5.77 -8.80
CA LEU A 80 -9.66 -5.49 -8.56
C LEU A 80 -10.55 -6.53 -9.23
N ARG A 81 -10.16 -6.99 -10.42
CA ARG A 81 -10.91 -7.95 -11.21
C ARG A 81 -9.94 -8.80 -12.01
N ASP A 82 -9.75 -10.03 -11.58
CA ASP A 82 -8.91 -10.98 -12.31
C ASP A 82 -9.63 -11.45 -13.59
N PRO A 83 -9.07 -11.17 -14.79
CA PRO A 83 -9.67 -11.60 -16.05
C PRO A 83 -9.48 -13.10 -16.35
N ARG A 84 -8.67 -13.83 -15.57
CA ARG A 84 -8.38 -15.25 -15.81
C ARG A 84 -9.55 -16.16 -15.46
N PHE A 85 -10.47 -15.70 -14.61
CA PHE A 85 -11.62 -16.47 -14.18
C PHE A 85 -12.90 -15.97 -14.86
N PRO A 86 -13.79 -16.88 -15.30
CA PRO A 86 -15.08 -16.50 -15.88
C PRO A 86 -15.98 -15.79 -14.86
N THR A 87 -15.84 -16.14 -13.57
CA THR A 87 -16.47 -15.41 -12.46
C THR A 87 -15.54 -14.31 -11.97
N PRO A 88 -16.02 -13.05 -11.79
CA PRO A 88 -15.18 -11.96 -11.30
C PRO A 88 -14.57 -12.29 -9.93
N ARG A 89 -13.25 -12.52 -9.89
CA ARG A 89 -12.50 -12.74 -8.66
C ARG A 89 -11.75 -11.46 -8.30
N ARG A 90 -11.94 -10.99 -7.07
CA ARG A 90 -11.39 -9.72 -6.58
C ARG A 90 -10.39 -9.98 -5.46
N HIS A 91 -9.13 -9.61 -5.68
CA HIS A 91 -8.05 -9.73 -4.69
C HIS A 91 -7.91 -8.46 -3.85
N LEU A 92 -8.28 -7.31 -4.41
CA LEU A 92 -8.24 -6.01 -3.76
C LEU A 92 -9.62 -5.35 -3.81
N ARG A 93 -10.12 -4.84 -2.69
CA ARG A 93 -11.48 -4.26 -2.63
C ARG A 93 -11.62 -2.99 -3.48
N LYS A 94 -10.61 -2.14 -3.48
CA LYS A 94 -10.51 -0.87 -4.20
C LYS A 94 -9.05 -0.42 -4.28
N ILE A 95 -8.72 0.45 -5.23
CA ILE A 95 -7.43 1.16 -5.18
C ILE A 95 -7.52 2.17 -4.03
N PHE A 96 -6.65 2.02 -3.05
CA PHE A 96 -6.60 2.92 -1.90
C PHE A 96 -5.99 4.27 -2.29
N VAL A 97 -6.38 5.32 -1.58
CA VAL A 97 -5.71 6.62 -1.65
C VAL A 97 -4.45 6.55 -0.81
N ASP A 98 -3.32 7.02 -1.35
CA ASP A 98 -2.08 7.12 -0.61
C ASP A 98 -2.23 8.21 0.48
N PRO A 99 -2.13 7.84 1.78
CA PRO A 99 -2.32 8.79 2.88
C PRO A 99 -1.22 9.85 2.96
N MET A 100 -0.09 9.67 2.27
CA MET A 100 1.01 10.63 2.24
C MET A 100 0.86 11.68 1.14
N THR A 101 0.21 11.34 0.02
CA THR A 101 0.02 12.24 -1.13
C THR A 101 -1.43 12.70 -1.31
N GLY A 102 -2.39 12.02 -0.68
CA GLY A 102 -3.83 12.28 -0.82
C GLY A 102 -4.41 11.85 -2.17
N LYS A 103 -3.64 11.13 -3.01
CA LYS A 103 -4.04 10.70 -4.35
C LYS A 103 -4.10 9.18 -4.44
N ALA A 104 -4.94 8.63 -5.31
CA ALA A 104 -4.97 7.19 -5.61
C ALA A 104 -3.88 6.77 -6.62
N GLU A 105 -2.73 7.45 -6.60
CA GLU A 105 -1.61 7.24 -7.51
C GLU A 105 -0.49 6.53 -6.78
N TRP A 106 -0.07 5.38 -7.32
CA TRP A 106 0.92 4.52 -6.69
C TRP A 106 2.09 4.28 -7.64
N GLY A 107 3.29 4.25 -7.07
CA GLY A 107 4.47 3.75 -7.75
C GLY A 107 4.41 2.24 -7.86
N ILE A 108 4.75 1.72 -9.04
CA ILE A 108 4.73 0.29 -9.33
C ILE A 108 6.14 -0.16 -9.72
N VAL A 109 6.57 -1.30 -9.19
CA VAL A 109 7.78 -2.00 -9.63
C VAL A 109 7.35 -3.21 -10.45
N TYR A 110 7.80 -3.27 -11.69
CA TYR A 110 7.49 -4.37 -12.61
C TYR A 110 8.65 -5.37 -12.68
N LEU A 111 8.34 -6.66 -12.86
CA LEU A 111 9.33 -7.72 -13.04
C LEU A 111 9.99 -7.65 -14.43
N GLY A 112 9.20 -7.41 -15.48
CA GLY A 112 9.67 -7.35 -16.87
C GLY A 112 9.80 -5.92 -17.42
N GLY A 113 9.98 -4.92 -16.56
CA GLY A 113 10.03 -3.50 -16.94
C GLY A 113 8.67 -2.84 -17.17
N THR A 114 7.76 -3.50 -17.91
CA THR A 114 6.43 -2.95 -18.25
C THR A 114 5.25 -3.82 -17.79
N THR A 115 5.50 -5.05 -17.35
CA THR A 115 4.46 -6.01 -16.95
C THR A 115 4.90 -6.85 -15.76
N GLY A 116 3.92 -7.28 -14.97
CA GLY A 116 4.12 -8.12 -13.79
C GLY A 116 4.44 -7.26 -12.57
N VAL A 117 3.40 -6.73 -11.91
CA VAL A 117 3.51 -5.95 -10.68
C VAL A 117 4.17 -6.82 -9.60
N MET A 118 5.40 -6.45 -9.24
CA MET A 118 6.18 -7.10 -8.20
C MET A 118 6.01 -6.40 -6.86
N ALA A 119 6.00 -5.06 -6.88
CA ALA A 119 5.87 -4.26 -5.69
C ALA A 119 5.07 -2.98 -5.95
N VAL A 120 4.47 -2.45 -4.88
CA VAL A 120 3.77 -1.16 -4.88
C VAL A 120 4.43 -0.26 -3.84
N TYR A 121 4.58 1.04 -4.13
CA TYR A 121 5.16 2.02 -3.21
C TYR A 121 4.48 3.38 -3.34
N SER A 122 4.55 4.20 -2.30
CA SER A 122 4.02 5.57 -2.32
C SER A 122 4.94 6.50 -3.09
N LEU A 123 4.39 7.48 -3.82
CA LEU A 123 5.19 8.46 -4.57
C LEU A 123 5.83 9.55 -3.68
N SER A 124 5.54 9.53 -2.38
CA SER A 124 6.04 10.53 -1.43
C SER A 124 7.56 10.45 -1.23
N GLN A 125 8.25 11.59 -1.39
CA GLN A 125 9.68 11.73 -1.10
C GLN A 125 9.96 12.11 0.36
N ALA A 126 8.93 12.09 1.21
CA ALA A 126 9.03 12.42 2.62
C ALA A 126 9.95 11.43 3.36
N ARG A 127 10.71 11.93 4.35
CA ARG A 127 11.48 11.09 5.28
C ARG A 127 10.55 10.32 6.23
N PRO A 128 10.69 9.00 6.38
CA PRO A 128 9.85 8.25 7.31
C PRO A 128 10.12 8.63 8.77
N VAL A 129 9.06 8.69 9.58
CA VAL A 129 9.13 8.76 11.04
C VAL A 129 9.43 7.37 11.61
N LYS A 130 8.85 6.31 11.04
CA LYS A 130 9.14 4.94 11.45
C LYS A 130 10.41 4.42 10.77
N ILE A 131 11.47 4.22 11.55
CA ILE A 131 12.76 3.71 11.06
C ILE A 131 12.99 2.21 11.34
N GLY A 132 12.23 1.62 12.27
CA GLY A 132 12.43 0.26 12.73
C GLY A 132 11.22 -0.35 13.44
N ASN A 133 11.45 -1.51 14.07
CA ASN A 133 10.41 -2.33 14.71
C ASN A 133 9.24 -2.62 13.75
N PHE A 134 9.57 -3.04 12.53
CA PHE A 134 8.58 -3.43 11.53
C PHE A 134 8.15 -4.88 11.77
N PRO A 135 6.90 -5.24 11.44
CA PRO A 135 6.48 -6.64 11.35
C PRO A 135 7.38 -7.41 10.37
N ALA A 136 7.51 -8.73 10.53
CA ALA A 136 8.40 -9.57 9.73
C ALA A 136 8.25 -9.36 8.21
N ARG A 137 7.01 -9.16 7.73
CA ARG A 137 6.69 -8.91 6.31
C ARG A 137 7.21 -7.58 5.75
N PHE A 138 7.59 -6.64 6.62
CA PHE A 138 8.02 -5.29 6.27
C PHE A 138 9.45 -4.98 6.73
N GLN A 139 10.25 -6.00 7.04
CA GLN A 139 11.64 -5.80 7.46
C GLN A 139 12.50 -5.12 6.38
N SER A 140 12.16 -5.30 5.11
CA SER A 140 12.82 -4.64 3.97
C SER A 140 12.65 -3.11 3.96
N LEU A 141 11.69 -2.57 4.73
CA LEU A 141 11.41 -1.13 4.85
C LEU A 141 12.27 -0.45 5.94
N ALA A 142 12.90 -1.23 6.81
CA ALA A 142 13.71 -0.70 7.91
C ALA A 142 14.90 0.12 7.39
N GLY A 143 15.17 1.25 8.04
CA GLY A 143 16.29 2.12 7.72
C GLY A 143 16.22 2.88 6.38
N LYS A 144 15.10 2.79 5.64
CA LYS A 144 14.92 3.58 4.41
C LYS A 144 14.82 5.08 4.72
N GLN A 145 15.39 5.89 3.84
CA GLN A 145 15.46 7.35 4.02
C GLN A 145 14.24 8.06 3.45
N LYS A 146 13.50 7.39 2.56
CA LYS A 146 12.33 7.94 1.87
C LYS A 146 11.18 6.95 1.90
N ILE A 147 9.96 7.48 1.97
CA ILE A 147 8.74 6.69 1.87
C ILE A 147 8.61 6.02 0.50
N SER A 148 9.10 6.63 -0.56
CA SER A 148 9.14 6.02 -1.90
C SER A 148 10.06 4.79 -2.03
N GLU A 149 10.95 4.56 -1.06
CA GLU A 149 11.75 3.33 -1.00
C GLU A 149 10.99 2.19 -0.30
N TRP A 150 9.84 2.47 0.31
CA TRP A 150 9.00 1.45 0.95
C TRP A 150 8.21 0.68 -0.09
N ARG A 151 8.77 -0.46 -0.51
CA ARG A 151 8.20 -1.34 -1.52
C ARG A 151 7.47 -2.50 -0.86
N PHE A 152 6.15 -2.53 -1.04
CA PHE A 152 5.27 -3.59 -0.57
C PHE A 152 5.23 -4.71 -1.60
N VAL A 153 5.76 -5.89 -1.23
CA VAL A 153 5.88 -7.08 -2.09
C VAL A 153 4.97 -8.20 -1.60
N ALA A 154 4.63 -9.15 -2.48
CA ALA A 154 3.93 -10.36 -2.09
C ALA A 154 4.70 -11.11 -0.99
N SER A 155 4.02 -11.46 0.10
CA SER A 155 4.61 -12.18 1.23
C SER A 155 4.68 -13.68 0.91
N GLY A 156 5.45 -14.07 -0.10
CA GLY A 156 5.62 -15.46 -0.53
C GLY A 156 7.04 -15.98 -0.28
N PRO A 157 7.22 -17.29 -0.06
CA PRO A 157 8.54 -17.89 0.05
C PRO A 157 9.24 -17.80 -1.31
N GLY A 158 10.20 -16.88 -1.43
CA GLY A 158 11.01 -16.75 -2.65
C GLY A 158 11.19 -15.35 -3.20
N THR A 159 10.62 -14.30 -2.59
CA THR A 159 11.00 -12.92 -2.94
C THR A 159 12.00 -12.42 -1.91
N PRO A 160 13.32 -12.59 -2.10
CA PRO A 160 14.28 -11.81 -1.35
C PRO A 160 14.01 -10.35 -1.71
N GLY A 161 13.38 -9.62 -0.78
CA GLY A 161 13.36 -8.16 -0.83
C GLY A 161 14.79 -7.73 -1.12
N THR A 162 14.99 -6.99 -2.21
CA THR A 162 16.29 -6.57 -2.72
C THR A 162 17.14 -6.07 -1.56
N GLN A 163 17.99 -6.95 -1.04
CA GLN A 163 18.93 -6.64 0.00
C GLN A 163 19.85 -5.62 -0.65
N GLY A 164 19.80 -4.39 -0.14
CA GLY A 164 20.74 -3.36 -0.54
C GLY A 164 22.14 -3.94 -0.39
N ALA A 165 22.90 -3.88 -1.47
CA ALA A 165 24.33 -4.14 -1.50
C ALA A 165 25.00 -3.23 -0.45
N ASN A 166 25.22 -3.77 0.74
CA ASN A 166 26.24 -3.32 1.67
C ASN A 166 26.66 -4.51 2.54
N ALA A 167 27.10 -5.57 1.88
CA ALA A 167 28.05 -6.49 2.49
C ALA A 167 29.41 -5.79 2.43
N GLY A 168 29.86 -5.30 3.58
CA GLY A 168 31.23 -4.85 3.76
C GLY A 168 32.18 -5.93 3.31
N ALA A 169 33.15 -5.53 2.49
CA ALA A 169 34.20 -6.37 1.94
C ALA A 169 34.89 -7.19 3.03
N ALA A 170 34.92 -8.51 2.83
CA ALA A 170 35.97 -9.37 3.36
C ALA A 170 36.68 -9.98 2.14
N PRO A 171 38.01 -9.84 2.01
CA PRO A 171 38.74 -10.33 0.84
C PRO A 171 38.83 -11.86 0.85
N PRO A 172 38.75 -12.53 -0.32
CA PRO A 172 39.18 -13.91 -0.45
C PRO A 172 40.68 -13.93 -0.74
N ASP A 173 41.51 -14.12 0.29
CA ASP A 173 42.88 -14.57 0.05
C ASP A 173 42.83 -16.08 -0.24
N GLY A 174 43.16 -16.40 -1.50
CA GLY A 174 43.28 -17.77 -1.96
C GLY A 174 44.56 -18.43 -1.44
N THR A 175 44.51 -19.74 -1.30
CA THR A 175 45.65 -20.57 -1.69
C THR A 175 45.16 -21.97 -2.04
N SER A 176 45.14 -22.25 -3.34
CA SER A 176 45.29 -23.62 -3.83
C SER A 176 46.63 -24.15 -3.36
N ALA A 177 46.64 -25.35 -2.80
CA ALA A 177 47.84 -26.19 -2.73
C ALA A 177 47.45 -27.63 -3.09
N LEU A 178 47.74 -27.99 -4.33
CA LEU A 178 47.88 -29.36 -4.83
C LEU A 178 49.11 -30.01 -4.17
N ALA A 179 49.01 -31.27 -3.74
CA ALA A 179 50.06 -32.28 -3.91
C ALA A 179 49.59 -33.71 -3.54
N PRO A 180 50.24 -34.77 -4.08
CA PRO A 180 49.55 -35.97 -4.56
C PRO A 180 49.97 -37.31 -3.92
N GLY A 181 49.14 -38.34 -4.15
CA GLY A 181 49.56 -39.75 -4.25
C GLY A 181 49.41 -40.61 -2.99
N GLY A 182 48.84 -41.83 -3.14
CA GLY A 182 49.04 -42.89 -2.15
C GLY A 182 47.90 -43.90 -1.94
N GLN A 183 47.74 -44.81 -2.91
CA GLN A 183 47.45 -46.25 -2.74
C GLN A 183 46.14 -46.76 -2.07
N SER A 184 45.52 -47.63 -2.87
CA SER A 184 44.52 -48.65 -2.60
C SER A 184 45.01 -49.80 -1.68
N GLN A 185 44.20 -50.19 -0.69
CA GLN A 185 44.08 -51.56 -0.14
C GLN A 185 42.62 -51.73 0.34
N GLN A 186 41.73 -52.39 -0.40
CA GLN A 186 41.41 -53.83 -0.33
C GLN A 186 41.29 -54.40 1.09
N GLY A 187 40.05 -54.55 1.56
CA GLY A 187 39.65 -55.43 2.66
C GLY A 187 38.43 -56.24 2.23
N LEU A 188 38.58 -57.57 2.28
CA LEU A 188 37.64 -58.62 1.87
C LEU A 188 36.32 -58.65 2.69
N PRO A 189 35.26 -59.29 2.18
CA PRO A 189 33.91 -59.25 2.73
C PRO A 189 33.72 -60.24 3.89
N MET A 190 32.97 -59.85 4.92
CA MET A 190 32.38 -60.80 5.87
C MET A 190 30.92 -61.11 5.48
N PRO A 191 30.50 -62.38 5.52
CA PRO A 191 29.13 -62.80 5.24
C PRO A 191 28.28 -62.84 6.52
N GLY A 192 26.98 -62.62 6.36
CA GLY A 192 25.96 -63.07 7.32
C GLY A 192 25.57 -62.05 8.40
N ALA A 193 24.62 -61.18 8.06
CA ALA A 193 23.67 -60.65 9.03
C ALA A 193 22.28 -60.65 8.38
N GLU A 194 21.43 -61.56 8.85
CA GLU A 194 20.01 -61.67 8.48
C GLU A 194 19.29 -60.31 8.64
N PRO A 195 18.33 -59.98 7.76
CA PRO A 195 17.46 -58.84 7.97
C PRO A 195 16.51 -59.17 9.13
N ARG A 196 16.66 -58.48 10.26
CA ARG A 196 15.62 -58.48 11.30
C ARG A 196 14.30 -57.97 10.70
N PRO A 197 13.17 -58.68 10.87
CA PRO A 197 11.87 -58.15 10.48
C PRO A 197 11.52 -56.94 11.38
N GLN A 198 11.16 -55.83 10.75
CA GLN A 198 10.63 -54.65 11.42
C GLN A 198 9.25 -54.99 12.01
N PRO A 199 8.93 -54.59 13.26
CA PRO A 199 7.59 -54.74 13.79
C PRO A 199 6.60 -53.88 13.00
N ALA A 200 5.44 -54.43 12.68
CA ALA A 200 4.36 -53.74 11.97
C ALA A 200 3.95 -52.43 12.66
N PRO A 201 3.56 -51.38 11.91
CA PRO A 201 2.91 -50.21 12.47
C PRO A 201 1.59 -50.63 13.13
N GLY A 202 1.37 -50.20 14.37
CA GLY A 202 0.09 -50.37 15.07
C GLY A 202 -1.07 -49.67 14.32
N PRO A 203 -2.32 -50.03 14.65
CA PRO A 203 -3.49 -49.50 13.94
C PRO A 203 -3.61 -47.98 14.14
N ASN A 204 -3.86 -47.31 13.02
CA ASN A 204 -4.16 -45.88 12.93
C ASN A 204 -5.40 -45.56 13.80
N PRO A 205 -5.42 -44.50 14.62
CA PRO A 205 -6.64 -44.07 15.28
C PRO A 205 -7.63 -43.57 14.22
N GLN A 206 -8.77 -44.22 14.15
CA GLN A 206 -9.91 -43.84 13.34
C GLN A 206 -10.46 -42.49 13.82
N PRO A 207 -10.73 -41.51 12.94
CA PRO A 207 -11.41 -40.28 13.34
C PRO A 207 -12.82 -40.63 13.82
N GLU A 208 -13.13 -40.30 15.07
CA GLU A 208 -14.50 -40.34 15.56
C GLU A 208 -15.38 -39.46 14.66
N ALA A 209 -16.44 -40.07 14.12
CA ALA A 209 -17.49 -39.37 13.42
C ALA A 209 -18.22 -38.45 14.41
N GLY A 210 -17.90 -37.16 14.35
CA GLY A 210 -18.64 -36.13 15.09
C GLY A 210 -20.11 -36.09 14.62
N PRO A 211 -21.07 -35.88 15.54
CA PRO A 211 -22.48 -35.79 15.18
C PRO A 211 -22.74 -34.59 14.28
N GLY A 212 -23.63 -34.77 13.31
CA GLY A 212 -23.86 -33.89 12.18
C GLY A 212 -24.34 -32.46 12.52
N PRO A 213 -24.37 -31.58 11.50
CA PRO A 213 -24.78 -30.19 11.68
C PRO A 213 -26.26 -30.12 12.07
N GLY A 214 -26.52 -29.50 13.21
CA GLY A 214 -27.87 -29.13 13.63
C GLY A 214 -28.53 -28.11 12.67
N PRO A 215 -29.85 -27.94 12.75
CA PRO A 215 -30.58 -27.01 11.88
C PRO A 215 -30.13 -25.57 12.18
N GLY A 216 -29.88 -24.81 11.11
CA GLY A 216 -29.42 -23.43 11.21
C GLY A 216 -30.40 -22.50 11.94
N PRO A 217 -29.91 -21.42 12.55
CA PRO A 217 -30.79 -20.35 13.01
C PRO A 217 -31.46 -19.72 11.78
N GLY A 218 -32.79 -19.57 11.88
CA GLY A 218 -33.60 -18.87 10.89
C GLY A 218 -33.20 -17.39 10.72
N PRO A 219 -33.79 -16.70 9.74
CA PRO A 219 -33.36 -15.36 9.33
C PRO A 219 -33.48 -14.38 10.50
N GLU A 220 -32.34 -13.81 10.89
CA GLU A 220 -32.30 -12.61 11.73
C GLU A 220 -33.09 -11.48 11.03
N PRO A 221 -33.95 -10.75 11.75
CA PRO A 221 -34.66 -9.61 11.19
C PRO A 221 -33.64 -8.54 10.76
N GLY A 222 -33.86 -7.99 9.56
CA GLY A 222 -33.02 -6.94 9.00
C GLY A 222 -32.88 -5.75 9.96
N PRO A 223 -31.79 -4.96 9.85
CA PRO A 223 -31.57 -3.85 10.75
C PRO A 223 -32.72 -2.86 10.62
N GLU A 224 -33.44 -2.65 11.72
CA GLU A 224 -34.32 -1.51 11.91
C GLU A 224 -33.59 -0.24 11.47
N THR A 225 -34.22 0.47 10.55
CA THR A 225 -33.87 1.83 10.16
C THR A 225 -33.89 2.72 11.39
N GLN A 226 -32.72 2.98 11.96
CA GLN A 226 -32.55 4.13 12.83
C GLN A 226 -32.84 5.39 12.00
N PRO A 227 -33.71 6.31 12.46
CA PRO A 227 -33.89 7.59 11.80
C PRO A 227 -32.56 8.32 11.81
N VAL A 228 -31.99 8.52 10.63
CA VAL A 228 -30.82 9.39 10.45
C VAL A 228 -31.27 10.78 10.87
N GLN A 229 -30.76 11.26 12.00
CA GLN A 229 -30.85 12.67 12.35
C GLN A 229 -30.16 13.46 11.23
N PRO A 230 -30.85 14.43 10.58
CA PRO A 230 -30.22 15.24 9.55
C PRO A 230 -29.05 16.02 10.17
N PRO A 231 -27.90 16.15 9.49
CA PRO A 231 -26.84 17.01 9.95
C PRO A 231 -27.36 18.45 10.05
N ALA A 232 -27.35 19.01 11.26
CA ALA A 232 -27.45 20.44 11.45
C ALA A 232 -26.23 21.10 10.79
N GLY A 233 -26.48 21.86 9.73
CA GLY A 233 -25.44 22.59 8.98
C GLY A 233 -25.44 22.30 7.49
N ALA A 234 -26.60 22.42 6.83
CA ALA A 234 -26.60 22.72 5.41
C ALA A 234 -26.16 24.19 5.25
N GLU A 235 -24.88 24.37 4.96
CA GLU A 235 -24.43 25.53 4.19
C GLU A 235 -25.23 25.51 2.87
N PRO A 236 -25.89 26.60 2.46
CA PRO A 236 -26.65 26.59 1.22
C PRO A 236 -25.71 26.29 0.06
N GLU A 237 -26.03 25.23 -0.67
CA GLU A 237 -25.48 24.90 -1.99
C GLU A 237 -25.48 26.18 -2.86
N PRO A 238 -24.38 26.56 -3.50
CA PRO A 238 -24.44 27.64 -4.48
C PRO A 238 -25.38 27.21 -5.60
N GLU A 239 -26.39 28.03 -5.84
CA GLU A 239 -27.34 27.93 -6.95
C GLU A 239 -26.57 27.61 -8.25
N PRO A 240 -27.02 26.63 -9.06
CA PRO A 240 -26.34 26.34 -10.32
C PRO A 240 -26.41 27.60 -11.21
N GLU A 241 -25.24 28.12 -11.60
CA GLU A 241 -25.15 29.14 -12.64
C GLU A 241 -25.98 28.69 -13.86
N PRO A 242 -26.77 29.59 -14.48
CA PRO A 242 -27.55 29.24 -15.65
C PRO A 242 -26.62 28.78 -16.77
N GLU A 243 -26.94 27.60 -17.30
CA GLU A 243 -26.32 26.98 -18.46
C GLU A 243 -26.18 28.02 -19.59
N PRO A 244 -24.98 28.21 -20.20
CA PRO A 244 -24.84 29.12 -21.32
C PRO A 244 -25.70 28.63 -22.48
N GLU A 245 -26.57 29.52 -22.98
CA GLU A 245 -27.41 29.33 -24.16
C GLU A 245 -26.61 28.67 -25.31
N PRO A 246 -27.19 27.71 -26.06
CA PRO A 246 -26.52 27.12 -27.19
C PRO A 246 -26.22 28.20 -28.24
N GLU A 247 -24.95 28.40 -28.56
CA GLU A 247 -24.50 29.34 -29.58
C GLU A 247 -25.25 29.11 -30.92
N PRO A 248 -25.61 30.19 -31.64
CA PRO A 248 -26.30 30.06 -32.92
C PRO A 248 -25.43 29.30 -33.92
N THR A 249 -26.06 28.33 -34.60
CA THR A 249 -25.50 27.59 -35.73
C THR A 249 -24.84 28.57 -36.72
N PRO A 250 -23.54 28.39 -37.07
CA PRO A 250 -22.91 29.24 -38.06
C PRO A 250 -23.56 28.99 -39.43
N GLU A 251 -24.04 30.06 -40.06
CA GLU A 251 -24.47 30.07 -41.46
C GLU A 251 -23.39 29.49 -42.38
N PRO A 252 -23.77 28.79 -43.47
CA PRO A 252 -22.80 28.28 -44.43
C PRO A 252 -22.11 29.44 -45.15
N VAL A 253 -20.83 29.65 -44.83
CA VAL A 253 -19.95 30.57 -45.55
C VAL A 253 -19.80 30.07 -47.00
N PRO A 254 -20.03 30.90 -48.03
CA PRO A 254 -19.83 30.49 -49.42
C PRO A 254 -18.34 30.20 -49.68
N ALA A 255 -18.09 29.04 -50.30
CA ALA A 255 -16.75 28.59 -50.66
C ALA A 255 -16.00 29.63 -51.52
N PRO A 256 -14.76 30.02 -51.16
CA PRO A 256 -13.94 30.83 -52.04
C PRO A 256 -13.50 30.01 -53.27
N SER A 257 -13.79 30.57 -54.44
CA SER A 257 -13.42 30.11 -55.78
C SER A 257 -12.02 29.51 -55.88
N SER A 258 -11.95 28.40 -56.61
CA SER A 258 -10.74 27.75 -57.11
C SER A 258 -9.69 28.75 -57.61
N VAL A 259 -8.55 28.81 -56.92
CA VAL A 259 -7.31 29.32 -57.50
C VAL A 259 -6.75 28.23 -58.43
N PRO A 260 -6.54 28.50 -59.73
CA PRO A 260 -5.99 27.51 -60.65
C PRO A 260 -4.51 27.24 -60.36
N ALA A 261 -4.15 25.95 -60.42
CA ALA A 261 -2.81 25.42 -60.24
C ALA A 261 -1.75 26.09 -61.16
N PRO A 262 -0.49 26.24 -60.71
CA PRO A 262 0.58 26.76 -61.54
C PRO A 262 0.92 25.78 -62.68
N ARG A 263 0.88 26.32 -63.90
CA ARG A 263 1.25 25.66 -65.15
C ARG A 263 2.71 25.21 -65.08
N ARG A 264 2.94 23.90 -65.12
CA ARG A 264 4.27 23.29 -65.24
C ARG A 264 4.89 23.76 -66.56
N ALA A 265 5.86 24.66 -66.47
CA ALA A 265 6.70 25.04 -67.61
C ALA A 265 7.53 23.81 -68.00
N ALA A 266 7.32 23.34 -69.22
CA ALA A 266 8.22 22.42 -69.89
C ALA A 266 9.54 23.14 -70.16
N ALA A 267 10.64 22.53 -69.73
CA ALA A 267 11.97 22.90 -70.15
C ALA A 267 12.12 22.63 -71.66
N PRO A 268 12.67 23.56 -72.45
CA PRO A 268 13.16 23.22 -73.78
C PRO A 268 14.47 22.42 -73.65
N GLN A 269 14.49 21.28 -74.34
CA GLN A 269 15.73 20.56 -74.64
C GLN A 269 16.55 21.39 -75.63
N THR A 270 17.84 21.51 -75.37
CA THR A 270 18.88 21.93 -76.32
C THR A 270 19.88 20.80 -76.44
#